data_AF-A0A2V7XYE6-F1
#
_entry.id   AF-A0A2V7XYE6-F1
#
_cell.length_a   1.000
_cell.length_b   1.000
_cell.length_c   1.000
_cell.angle_alpha   90.00
_cell.angle_beta   90.00
_cell.angle_gamma   90.00
#
_symmetry.space_group_name_H-M   'P 1'
#
loop_
_entity.id
_entity.type
_entity.pdbx_description
1 polymer ?
#
loop_
_entity_poly.entity_id
_entity_poly.type
_entity_poly.pdbx_seq_one_letter_code
_entity_poly.pdbx_strand_id
1 'polypeptide(L)'
;MRVTPEERDRLLRDLEQNHSGSAPPPAPLTVVAATPPYERQVNEDEWSWRHRVREYEEGIRRAQEDVDLLENKAEALKAHITGLLSLGYKPSQFTYDTTLLAYTVDQIPRAQLEVIRAQRLYEQFRDDARRQGVAPGWLR
;
A
#
# COMPACT_ATOMS: atom_id res chain seq x y z
N MET A 1 20.82 -38.48 6.38
CA MET A 1 21.35 -38.40 5.00
C MET A 1 22.77 -38.95 5.02
N ARG A 2 23.00 -40.14 4.43
CA ARG A 2 24.33 -40.75 4.34
C ARG A 2 24.80 -40.57 2.89
N VAL A 3 25.78 -39.69 2.71
CA VAL A 3 26.45 -39.44 1.43
C VAL A 3 27.21 -40.71 1.05
N THR A 4 27.04 -41.16 -0.19
CA THR A 4 27.65 -42.40 -0.70
C THR A 4 29.16 -42.22 -0.88
N PRO A 5 29.98 -43.29 -0.81
CA PRO A 5 31.44 -43.15 -0.90
C PRO A 5 31.90 -42.48 -2.21
N GLU A 6 31.15 -42.66 -3.30
CA GLU A 6 31.45 -42.06 -4.61
C GLU A 6 31.23 -40.53 -4.63
N GLU A 7 30.21 -40.03 -3.92
CA GLU A 7 29.98 -38.60 -3.76
C GLU A 7 31.06 -37.96 -2.89
N ARG A 8 31.56 -38.68 -1.87
CA ARG A 8 32.67 -38.22 -1.04
C ARG A 8 33.96 -38.09 -1.85
N ASP A 9 34.25 -39.04 -2.74
CA ASP A 9 35.44 -38.99 -3.58
C ASP A 9 35.38 -37.88 -4.64
N ARG A 10 34.18 -37.59 -5.19
CA ARG A 10 33.97 -36.39 -6.02
C ARG A 10 34.22 -35.10 -5.24
N LEU A 11 33.65 -35.00 -4.05
CA LEU A 11 33.78 -33.81 -3.20
C LEU A 11 35.23 -33.59 -2.75
N LEU A 12 35.97 -34.66 -2.46
CA LEU A 12 37.40 -34.59 -2.13
C LEU A 12 38.23 -34.11 -3.33
N ARG A 13 37.92 -34.58 -4.54
CA ARG A 13 38.61 -34.15 -5.77
C ARG A 13 38.33 -32.69 -6.10
N ASP A 14 37.09 -32.23 -5.92
CA ASP A 14 36.73 -30.82 -6.09
C ASP A 14 37.39 -29.93 -5.02
N LEU A 15 37.53 -30.41 -3.78
CA LEU A 15 38.26 -29.70 -2.74
C LEU A 15 39.75 -29.59 -3.04
N GLU A 16 40.39 -30.65 -3.55
CA GLU A 16 41.80 -30.62 -3.97
C GLU A 16 42.05 -29.64 -5.12
N GLN A 17 41.16 -29.58 -6.11
CA GLN A 17 41.26 -28.61 -7.21
C GLN A 17 41.11 -27.15 -6.74
N ASN A 18 40.30 -26.91 -5.72
CA ASN A 18 40.07 -25.56 -5.19
C ASN A 18 41.11 -25.14 -4.13
N HIS A 19 41.91 -26.07 -3.57
CA HIS A 19 42.93 -25.76 -2.56
C HIS A 19 44.32 -25.41 -3.15
N SER A 20 44.58 -25.69 -4.43
CA SER A 20 45.75 -25.15 -5.12
C SER A 20 45.42 -23.75 -5.63
N GLY A 21 45.66 -22.72 -4.80
CA GLY A 21 45.31 -21.32 -5.02
C GLY A 21 45.71 -20.73 -6.39
N SER A 22 44.93 -21.04 -7.41
CA SER A 22 45.01 -20.49 -8.75
C SER A 22 43.62 -19.93 -9.06
N ALA A 23 43.57 -18.61 -9.23
CA ALA A 23 42.33 -17.90 -9.51
C ALA A 23 41.62 -18.55 -10.72
N PRO A 24 40.29 -18.74 -10.67
CA PRO A 24 39.56 -19.22 -11.84
C PRO A 24 39.82 -18.26 -13.01
N PRO A 25 40.06 -18.77 -14.23
CA PRO A 25 40.24 -17.91 -15.40
C PRO A 25 39.01 -17.01 -15.52
N PRO A 26 39.18 -15.70 -15.82
CA PRO A 26 38.04 -14.81 -15.91
C PRO A 26 37.10 -15.35 -16.98
N ALA A 27 35.91 -15.76 -16.55
CA ALA A 27 34.80 -15.97 -17.47
C ALA A 27 34.71 -14.73 -18.36
N PRO A 28 34.49 -14.86 -19.68
CA PRO A 28 34.25 -13.69 -20.52
C PRO A 28 33.09 -12.95 -19.87
N LEU A 29 33.36 -11.73 -19.39
CA LEU A 29 32.35 -10.84 -18.87
C LEU A 29 31.32 -10.71 -19.98
N THR A 30 30.19 -11.41 -19.85
CA THR A 30 28.97 -11.03 -20.54
C THR A 30 28.73 -9.60 -20.10
N VAL A 31 29.11 -8.65 -20.95
CA VAL A 31 28.86 -7.24 -20.76
C VAL A 31 27.34 -7.14 -20.78
N VAL A 32 26.73 -7.24 -19.60
CA VAL A 32 25.36 -6.80 -19.37
C VAL A 32 25.41 -5.35 -19.81
N ALA A 33 24.82 -5.05 -20.97
CA ALA A 33 24.83 -3.72 -21.53
C ALA A 33 24.43 -2.76 -20.41
N ALA A 34 25.38 -1.93 -19.98
CA ALA A 34 25.12 -0.97 -18.94
C ALA A 34 24.07 -0.03 -19.52
N THR A 35 22.85 -0.11 -18.97
CA THR A 35 21.77 0.79 -19.31
C THR A 35 22.33 2.21 -19.25
N PRO A 36 22.21 3.02 -20.32
CA PRO A 36 22.75 4.36 -20.32
C PRO A 36 22.18 5.14 -19.12
N PRO A 37 22.97 5.99 -18.47
CA PRO A 37 22.58 6.68 -17.23
C PRO A 37 21.26 7.45 -17.35
N TYR A 38 20.92 7.94 -18.56
CA TYR A 38 19.65 8.56 -18.88
C TYR A 38 18.43 7.63 -18.70
N GLU A 39 18.52 6.39 -19.18
CA GLU A 39 17.41 5.41 -19.06
C GLU A 39 17.18 4.98 -17.61
N ARG A 40 18.22 4.98 -16.77
CA ARG A 40 18.06 4.72 -15.33
C ARG A 40 17.32 5.85 -14.62
N GLN A 41 17.68 7.11 -14.91
CA GLN A 41 17.02 8.29 -14.32
C GLN A 41 15.54 8.36 -14.72
N VAL A 42 15.23 8.17 -16.00
CA VAL A 42 13.84 8.16 -16.49
C VAL A 42 13.01 7.05 -15.83
N ASN A 43 13.57 5.86 -15.65
CA ASN A 43 12.90 4.77 -14.95
C ASN A 43 12.69 5.09 -13.45
N GLU A 44 13.70 5.61 -12.76
CA GLU A 44 13.60 5.98 -11.34
C GLU A 44 12.56 7.08 -11.11
N ASP A 45 12.54 8.08 -11.99
CA ASP A 45 11.54 9.14 -11.99
C ASP A 45 10.13 8.59 -12.24
N GLU A 46 9.95 7.73 -13.24
CA GLU A 46 8.66 7.08 -13.53
C GLU A 46 8.13 6.29 -12.31
N TRP A 47 9.00 5.48 -11.67
CA TRP A 47 8.63 4.73 -10.47
C TRP A 47 8.20 5.67 -9.33
N SER A 48 8.90 6.78 -9.15
CA SER A 48 8.55 7.79 -8.13
C SER A 48 7.17 8.41 -8.36
N TRP A 49 6.80 8.65 -9.63
CA TRP A 49 5.49 9.21 -9.98
C TRP A 49 4.38 8.19 -9.78
N ARG A 50 4.58 6.95 -10.22
CA ARG A 50 3.62 5.86 -10.00
C ARG A 50 3.41 5.56 -8.52
N HIS A 51 4.47 5.63 -7.71
CA HIS A 51 4.35 5.46 -6.26
C HIS A 51 3.47 6.55 -5.66
N ARG A 52 3.74 7.83 -6.00
CA ARG A 52 2.95 8.97 -5.53
C ARG A 52 1.48 8.87 -5.94
N VAL A 53 1.19 8.42 -7.16
CA VAL A 53 -0.20 8.17 -7.61
C VAL A 53 -0.92 7.21 -6.66
N ARG A 54 -0.29 6.06 -6.38
CA ARG A 54 -0.86 5.06 -5.48
C ARG A 54 -1.07 5.60 -4.07
N GLU A 55 -0.17 6.44 -3.56
CA GLU A 55 -0.33 7.08 -2.25
C GLU A 55 -1.56 7.98 -2.20
N TYR A 56 -1.83 8.76 -3.24
CA TYR A 56 -3.03 9.59 -3.32
C TYR A 56 -4.31 8.75 -3.45
N GLU A 57 -4.30 7.72 -4.30
CA GLU A 57 -5.43 6.80 -4.46
C GLU A 57 -5.76 6.08 -3.16
N GLU A 58 -4.73 5.60 -2.47
CA GLU A 58 -4.84 4.97 -1.16
C GLU A 58 -5.34 5.94 -0.09
N GLY A 59 -4.91 7.21 -0.15
CA GLY A 59 -5.42 8.27 0.72
C GLY A 59 -6.92 8.52 0.51
N ILE A 60 -7.38 8.55 -0.73
CA ILE A 60 -8.80 8.67 -1.07
C ILE A 60 -9.57 7.45 -0.58
N ARG A 61 -9.06 6.24 -0.82
CA ARG A 61 -9.67 4.98 -0.37
C ARG A 61 -9.86 4.98 1.14
N ARG A 62 -8.83 5.33 1.91
CA ARG A 62 -8.91 5.40 3.38
C ARG A 62 -9.93 6.42 3.86
N ALA A 63 -9.97 7.60 3.25
CA ALA A 63 -10.95 8.62 3.61
C ALA A 63 -12.39 8.14 3.33
N GLN A 64 -12.61 7.39 2.24
CA GLN A 64 -13.91 6.78 1.94
C GLN A 64 -14.27 5.68 2.95
N GLU A 65 -13.31 4.81 3.30
CA GLU A 65 -13.50 3.76 4.31
C GLU A 65 -13.84 4.33 5.68
N ASP A 66 -13.27 5.48 6.06
CA ASP A 66 -13.62 6.17 7.29
C ASP A 66 -15.08 6.68 7.29
N VAL A 67 -15.56 7.19 6.14
CA VAL A 67 -16.97 7.57 5.99
C VAL A 67 -17.87 6.34 6.13
N ASP A 68 -17.58 5.29 5.37
CA ASP A 68 -18.35 4.05 5.39
C ASP A 68 -18.40 3.43 6.79
N LEU A 69 -17.28 3.46 7.53
CA LEU A 69 -17.20 2.97 8.90
C LEU A 69 -18.14 3.76 9.83
N LEU A 70 -18.16 5.10 9.73
CA LEU A 70 -19.02 5.95 10.54
C LEU A 70 -20.50 5.76 10.19
N GLU A 71 -20.82 5.64 8.90
CA GLU A 71 -22.19 5.39 8.42
C GLU A 71 -22.71 4.03 8.91
N ASN A 72 -21.94 2.97 8.74
CA ASN A 72 -22.26 1.63 9.23
C ASN A 72 -22.44 1.60 10.76
N LYS A 73 -21.58 2.30 11.49
CA LYS A 73 -21.70 2.41 12.95
C LYS A 73 -22.96 3.16 13.36
N ALA A 74 -23.29 4.25 12.68
CA ALA A 74 -24.52 5.01 12.94
C ALA A 74 -25.77 4.16 12.66
N GLU A 75 -25.77 3.38 11.58
CA GLU A 75 -26.86 2.46 11.26
C GLU A 75 -27.01 1.36 12.30
N ALA A 76 -25.91 0.72 12.72
CA ALA A 76 -25.92 -0.29 13.77
C ALA A 76 -26.45 0.26 15.09
N LEU A 77 -26.06 1.48 15.48
CA LEU A 77 -26.58 2.13 16.70
C LEU A 77 -28.07 2.45 16.59
N LYS A 78 -28.54 2.95 15.44
CA LYS A 78 -29.97 3.18 15.19
C LYS A 78 -30.76 1.89 15.31
N ALA A 79 -30.27 0.80 14.71
CA ALA A 79 -30.91 -0.52 14.81
C ALA A 79 -30.94 -1.02 16.26
N HIS A 80 -29.84 -0.87 17.00
CA HIS A 80 -29.76 -1.26 18.41
C HIS A 80 -30.76 -0.49 19.28
N ILE A 81 -30.79 0.84 19.17
CA ILE A 81 -31.72 1.71 19.90
C ILE A 81 -33.17 1.35 19.57
N THR A 82 -33.48 1.13 18.29
CA THR A 82 -34.82 0.71 17.84
C THR A 82 -35.20 -0.64 18.45
N GLY A 83 -34.25 -1.58 18.52
CA GLY A 83 -34.42 -2.85 19.22
C GLY A 83 -34.74 -2.67 20.70
N LEU A 84 -34.00 -1.83 21.43
CA LEU A 84 -34.27 -1.55 22.84
C LEU A 84 -35.64 -0.92 23.06
N LEU A 85 -36.04 0.02 22.20
CA LEU A 85 -37.38 0.62 22.23
C LEU A 85 -38.47 -0.44 22.03
N SER A 86 -38.28 -1.36 21.07
CA SER A 86 -39.25 -2.43 20.80
C SER A 86 -39.40 -3.42 21.98
N LEU A 87 -38.34 -3.58 22.77
CA LEU A 87 -38.33 -4.40 23.99
C LEU A 87 -38.93 -3.67 25.21
N GLY A 88 -39.36 -2.41 25.05
CA GLY A 88 -40.00 -1.61 26.10
C GLY A 88 -39.04 -0.90 27.04
N TYR A 89 -37.74 -0.86 26.73
CA TYR A 89 -36.78 -0.06 27.50
C TYR A 89 -37.09 1.43 27.36
N LYS A 90 -36.91 2.17 28.45
CA LYS A 90 -37.09 3.63 28.46
C LYS A 90 -35.83 4.32 27.92
N PRO A 91 -35.95 5.45 27.20
CA PRO A 91 -34.81 6.22 26.70
C PRO A 91 -33.74 6.57 27.74
N SER A 92 -34.13 6.77 29.00
CA SER A 92 -33.21 7.03 30.11
C SER A 92 -32.28 5.86 30.44
N GLN A 93 -32.53 4.66 29.91
CA GLN A 93 -31.77 3.44 30.16
C GLN A 93 -30.70 3.16 29.08
N PHE A 94 -30.74 3.88 27.95
CA PHE A 94 -29.78 3.74 26.84
C PHE A 94 -29.28 5.10 26.34
N THR A 95 -29.17 6.05 27.27
CA THR A 95 -28.68 7.40 27.02
C THR A 95 -27.25 7.43 26.45
N TYR A 96 -26.43 6.44 26.82
CA TYR A 96 -25.10 6.27 26.24
C TYR A 96 -25.18 6.02 24.73
N ASP A 97 -26.01 5.07 24.28
CA ASP A 97 -26.14 4.73 22.87
C ASP A 97 -26.70 5.90 22.06
N THR A 98 -27.67 6.64 22.60
CA THR A 98 -28.21 7.84 21.93
C THR A 98 -27.16 8.94 21.80
N THR A 99 -26.32 9.13 22.83
CA THR A 99 -25.25 10.13 22.79
C THR A 99 -24.15 9.72 21.81
N LEU A 100 -23.79 8.44 21.80
CA LEU A 100 -22.82 7.89 20.87
C LEU A 100 -23.32 7.97 19.42
N LEU A 101 -24.61 7.73 19.18
CA LEU A 101 -25.23 7.90 17.88
C LEU A 101 -25.13 9.37 17.42
N ALA A 102 -25.52 10.32 18.26
CA ALA A 102 -25.44 11.75 17.94
C ALA A 102 -23.99 12.15 17.59
N TYR A 103 -23.03 11.76 18.43
CA TYR A 103 -21.62 12.02 18.16
C TYR A 103 -21.13 11.41 16.85
N THR A 104 -21.51 10.15 16.57
CA THR A 104 -21.10 9.47 15.33
C THR A 104 -21.67 10.17 14.10
N VAL A 105 -22.95 10.59 14.16
CA VAL A 105 -23.60 11.32 13.07
C VAL A 105 -22.95 12.69 12.84
N ASP A 106 -22.59 13.40 13.92
CA ASP A 106 -21.91 14.69 13.83
C ASP A 106 -20.50 14.60 13.21
N GLN A 107 -19.86 13.42 13.25
CA GLN A 107 -18.56 13.20 12.63
C GLN A 107 -18.61 12.95 11.13
N ILE A 108 -19.72 12.41 10.60
CA ILE A 108 -19.84 12.03 9.19
C ILE A 108 -19.54 13.20 8.22
N PRO A 109 -20.12 14.41 8.40
CA PRO A 109 -19.83 15.53 7.51
C PRO A 109 -18.34 15.90 7.47
N ARG A 110 -17.65 15.79 8.60
CA ARG A 110 -16.21 16.05 8.67
C ARG A 110 -15.43 14.99 7.87
N ALA A 111 -15.77 13.71 8.01
CA ALA A 111 -15.13 12.65 7.24
C ALA A 111 -15.38 12.81 5.73
N GLN A 112 -16.60 13.19 5.33
CA GLN A 112 -16.92 13.49 3.92
C GLN A 112 -16.10 14.67 3.37
N LEU A 113 -15.84 15.71 4.19
CA LEU A 113 -14.94 16.79 3.80
C LEU A 113 -13.50 16.32 3.58
N GLU A 114 -13.02 15.32 4.34
CA GLU A 114 -11.69 14.75 4.13
C GLU A 114 -11.60 13.98 2.80
N VAL A 115 -12.65 13.26 2.38
CA VAL A 115 -12.72 12.65 1.04
C VAL A 115 -12.57 13.72 -0.04
N ILE A 116 -13.32 14.81 0.07
CA ILE A 116 -13.26 15.92 -0.89
C ILE A 116 -11.86 16.56 -0.91
N ARG A 117 -11.22 16.71 0.25
CA ARG A 117 -9.85 17.23 0.34
C ARG A 117 -8.84 16.29 -0.31
N ALA A 118 -8.92 15.00 -0.04
CA ALA A 118 -8.05 13.99 -0.64
C ALA A 118 -8.19 13.97 -2.18
N GLN A 119 -9.42 14.03 -2.69
CA GLN A 119 -9.69 14.12 -4.13
C GLN A 119 -9.08 15.38 -4.75
N ARG A 120 -9.28 16.55 -4.13
CA ARG A 120 -8.69 17.81 -4.62
C ARG A 120 -7.17 17.78 -4.63
N LEU A 121 -6.54 17.19 -3.62
CA LEU A 121 -5.09 17.05 -3.57
C LEU A 121 -4.57 16.16 -4.71
N TYR A 122 -5.27 15.06 -4.99
CA TYR A 122 -4.92 14.20 -6.12
C TYR A 122 -5.10 14.90 -7.47
N GLU A 123 -6.17 15.66 -7.65
CA GLU A 123 -6.38 16.49 -8.84
C GLU A 123 -5.27 17.54 -9.01
N GLN A 124 -4.91 18.24 -7.95
CA GLN A 124 -3.80 19.21 -7.95
C GLN A 124 -2.47 18.54 -8.32
N PHE A 125 -2.18 17.36 -7.75
CA PHE A 125 -1.01 16.58 -8.11
C PHE A 125 -0.97 16.22 -9.59
N ARG A 126 -2.10 15.82 -10.18
CA ARG A 126 -2.19 15.53 -11.63
C ARG A 126 -1.99 16.78 -12.46
N ASP A 127 -2.50 17.92 -12.02
CA ASP A 127 -2.31 19.21 -12.70
C ASP A 127 -0.85 19.64 -12.67
N ASP A 128 -0.18 19.49 -11.53
CA ASP A 128 1.23 19.83 -11.37
C ASP A 128 2.13 18.88 -12.17
N ALA A 129 1.82 17.58 -12.20
CA ALA A 129 2.53 16.63 -13.05
C ALA A 129 2.39 17.00 -14.54
N ARG A 130 1.21 17.43 -14.99
CA ARG A 130 1.01 17.94 -16.36
C ARG A 130 1.84 19.20 -16.63
N ARG A 131 1.88 20.15 -15.69
CA ARG A 131 2.70 21.38 -15.82
C ARG A 131 4.20 21.07 -15.89
N GLN A 132 4.65 20.01 -15.22
CA GLN A 132 6.03 19.54 -15.23
C GLN A 132 6.38 18.70 -16.47
N GLY A 133 5.43 18.47 -17.39
CA GLY A 133 5.65 17.69 -18.61
C GLY A 133 5.76 16.19 -18.37
N VAL A 134 5.26 15.68 -17.23
CA VAL A 134 5.25 14.25 -16.92
C VAL A 134 4.39 13.50 -17.94
N ALA A 135 4.92 12.39 -18.46
CA ALA A 135 4.19 11.58 -19.42
C ALA A 135 2.88 11.05 -18.81
N PRO A 136 1.73 11.15 -19.50
CA PRO A 136 0.44 10.72 -18.96
C PRO A 136 0.36 9.22 -18.68
N GLY A 137 1.26 8.40 -19.25
CA GLY A 137 1.38 6.98 -18.95
C GLY A 137 1.94 6.67 -17.56
N TRP A 138 2.64 7.62 -16.93
CA TRP A 138 3.23 7.45 -15.60
C TRP A 138 2.24 7.73 -14.46
N LEU A 139 1.09 8.33 -14.77
CA LEU A 139 0.03 8.67 -13.82
C LEU A 139 -1.15 7.69 -13.87
N ARG A 140 -0.90 6.46 -14.30
CA ARG A 140 -1.88 5.37 -14.43
C ARG A 140 -1.78 4.36 -13.31
#